data_AF-A0A6G3MMN2-F1
#
_entry.id   AF-A0A6G3MMN2-F1
#
_cell.length_a   1.000
_cell.length_b   1.000
_cell.length_c   1.000
_cell.angle_alpha   90.00
_cell.angle_beta   90.00
_cell.angle_gamma   90.00
#
_symmetry.space_group_name_H-M   'P 1'
#
loop_
_entity.id
_entity.type
_entity.pdbx_description
1 polymer ?
#
loop_
_entity_poly.entity_id
_entity_poly.type
_entity_poly.pdbx_seq_one_letter_code
_entity_poly.pdbx_strand_id
1 'polypeptide(L)'
;TTGIQINSLFYFMSRSTFSRYSLLLIGFIDFLYCYMDISRRFNMGRMVDSKNSTIEHVFNNYAISTDSPTCSKIGKEILDQGGTAVDASIAALFCLSVVHPHSSGIGGGGFMLLYNFKNKSSEFVNFRETAASCG
;
A
#
# COMPACT_ATOMS: atom_id res chain seq x y z
N THR A 1 -25.77 15.33 -36.25
CA THR A 1 -27.04 15.61 -35.53
C THR A 1 -27.72 14.33 -35.02
N THR A 2 -26.97 13.33 -34.57
CA THR A 2 -27.48 12.02 -34.09
C THR A 2 -27.10 11.74 -32.63
N GLY A 3 -26.77 12.78 -31.86
CA GLY A 3 -26.15 12.67 -30.53
C GLY A 3 -27.08 12.85 -29.32
N ILE A 4 -28.40 12.90 -29.49
CA ILE A 4 -29.33 13.21 -28.38
C ILE A 4 -30.34 12.08 -28.08
N GLN A 5 -30.46 11.06 -28.93
CA GLN A 5 -31.52 10.03 -28.79
C GLN A 5 -31.11 8.74 -28.04
N ILE A 6 -29.82 8.55 -27.70
CA ILE A 6 -29.34 7.28 -27.14
C ILE A 6 -29.50 7.21 -25.60
N ASN A 7 -29.40 8.34 -24.91
CA ASN A 7 -29.47 8.38 -23.43
C ASN A 7 -30.88 8.15 -22.88
N SER A 8 -31.93 8.45 -23.64
CA SER A 8 -33.32 8.27 -23.19
C SER A 8 -33.81 6.83 -23.35
N LEU A 9 -33.34 6.11 -24.37
CA LEU A 9 -33.73 4.71 -24.61
C LEU A 9 -33.06 3.74 -23.61
N PHE A 10 -31.82 4.02 -23.18
CA PHE A 10 -31.15 3.26 -22.13
C PHE A 10 -31.83 3.43 -20.75
N TYR A 11 -32.30 4.64 -20.43
CA TYR A 11 -33.04 4.89 -19.19
C TYR A 11 -34.45 4.28 -19.19
N PHE A 12 -35.09 4.13 -20.35
CA PHE A 12 -36.44 3.58 -20.44
C PHE A 12 -36.49 2.05 -20.56
N MET A 13 -35.45 1.42 -21.14
CA MET A 13 -35.29 -0.05 -21.07
C MET A 13 -34.87 -0.56 -19.68
N SER A 14 -34.55 0.33 -18.74
CA SER A 14 -34.26 0.01 -17.34
C SER A 14 -35.51 -0.24 -16.48
N ARG A 15 -36.74 -0.25 -17.05
CA ARG A 15 -37.97 -0.22 -16.24
C ARG A 15 -39.02 -1.32 -16.44
N SER A 16 -38.84 -2.34 -17.30
CA SER A 16 -39.93 -3.32 -17.52
C SER A 16 -39.57 -4.81 -17.62
N THR A 17 -38.33 -5.25 -17.39
CA THR A 17 -38.06 -6.70 -17.19
C THR A 17 -36.85 -6.93 -16.29
N PHE A 18 -36.88 -6.35 -15.09
CA PHE A 18 -35.87 -6.61 -14.05
C PHE A 18 -36.12 -8.00 -13.45
N SER A 19 -35.80 -9.01 -14.25
CA SER A 19 -35.97 -10.42 -13.93
C SER A 19 -34.88 -10.85 -12.97
N ARG A 20 -35.24 -11.67 -11.96
CA ARG A 20 -34.37 -12.16 -10.88
C ARG A 20 -33.02 -12.72 -11.36
N TYR A 21 -32.95 -13.15 -12.62
CA TYR A 21 -31.72 -13.61 -13.29
C TYR A 21 -30.65 -12.51 -13.46
N SER A 22 -31.03 -11.23 -13.65
CA SER A 22 -30.05 -10.13 -13.82
C SER A 22 -29.28 -9.83 -12.53
N LEU A 23 -29.97 -9.82 -11.38
CA LEU A 23 -29.32 -9.64 -10.07
C LEU A 23 -28.41 -10.82 -9.71
N LEU A 24 -28.79 -12.05 -10.07
CA LEU A 24 -27.94 -13.22 -9.86
C LEU A 24 -26.68 -13.19 -10.72
N LEU A 25 -26.79 -12.73 -11.97
CA LEU A 25 -25.64 -12.59 -12.87
C LEU A 25 -24.67 -11.50 -12.41
N ILE A 26 -25.18 -10.35 -11.96
CA ILE A 26 -24.34 -9.27 -11.41
C ILE A 26 -23.60 -9.78 -10.17
N GLY A 27 -24.30 -10.44 -9.23
CA GLY A 27 -23.67 -11.01 -8.04
C GLY A 27 -22.62 -12.09 -8.36
N PHE A 28 -22.83 -12.91 -9.39
CA PHE A 28 -21.86 -13.90 -9.83
C PHE A 28 -20.62 -13.26 -10.47
N ILE A 29 -20.81 -12.19 -11.26
CA ILE A 29 -19.73 -11.41 -11.86
C ILE A 29 -18.92 -10.70 -10.76
N ASP A 30 -19.57 -10.08 -9.78
CA ASP A 30 -18.90 -9.44 -8.64
C ASP A 30 -18.14 -10.46 -7.79
N PHE A 31 -18.70 -11.64 -7.57
CA PHE A 31 -18.03 -12.74 -6.86
C PHE A 31 -16.80 -13.25 -7.63
N LEU A 32 -16.88 -13.39 -8.95
CA LEU A 32 -15.74 -13.78 -9.78
C LEU A 32 -14.66 -12.69 -9.84
N TYR A 33 -15.04 -11.42 -9.95
CA TYR A 33 -14.08 -10.30 -9.89
C TYR A 33 -13.39 -10.25 -8.52
N CYS A 34 -14.15 -10.42 -7.44
CA CYS A 34 -13.63 -10.49 -6.08
C CYS A 34 -12.71 -11.70 -5.90
N TYR A 35 -13.09 -12.88 -6.39
CA TYR A 35 -12.26 -14.07 -6.33
C TYR A 35 -10.95 -13.91 -7.11
N MET A 36 -10.99 -13.29 -8.29
CA MET A 36 -9.79 -13.00 -9.07
C MET A 36 -8.92 -11.92 -8.41
N ASP A 37 -9.49 -10.91 -7.75
CA ASP A 37 -8.73 -9.90 -6.97
C ASP A 37 -8.06 -10.52 -5.74
N ILE A 38 -8.80 -11.35 -4.99
CA ILE A 38 -8.28 -12.12 -3.84
C ILE A 38 -7.18 -13.08 -4.30
N SER A 39 -7.38 -13.78 -5.42
CA SER A 39 -6.39 -14.70 -5.98
C SER A 39 -5.14 -13.96 -6.50
N ARG A 40 -5.29 -12.73 -7.00
CA ARG A 40 -4.16 -11.86 -7.35
C ARG A 40 -3.38 -11.39 -6.13
N ARG A 41 -4.06 -11.07 -5.02
CA ARG A 41 -3.41 -10.70 -3.75
C ARG A 41 -2.64 -11.87 -3.13
N PHE A 42 -3.14 -13.10 -3.23
CA PHE A 42 -2.45 -14.28 -2.68
C PHE A 42 -1.17 -14.65 -3.45
N ASN A 43 -1.09 -14.34 -4.74
CA ASN A 43 0.15 -14.51 -5.53
C ASN A 43 1.26 -13.49 -5.19
N MET A 44 0.99 -12.53 -4.30
CA MET A 44 1.98 -11.57 -3.80
C MET A 44 2.82 -12.14 -2.63
N GLY A 45 2.71 -13.44 -2.34
CA GLY A 45 3.48 -14.14 -1.31
C GLY A 45 4.84 -14.71 -1.76
N ARG A 46 5.34 -14.38 -2.96
CA ARG A 46 6.71 -14.78 -3.37
C ARG A 46 7.67 -13.60 -3.35
N MET A 47 8.20 -13.30 -2.17
CA MET A 47 9.53 -12.69 -2.03
C MET A 47 10.19 -13.17 -0.74
N VAL A 48 11.04 -14.18 -0.87
CA VAL A 48 12.49 -14.16 -0.67
C VAL A 48 12.91 -15.56 -1.11
N ASP A 49 13.76 -15.64 -2.14
CA ASP A 49 14.41 -16.90 -2.50
C ASP A 49 15.36 -17.24 -1.33
N SER A 50 14.86 -18.03 -0.38
CA SER A 50 15.66 -18.66 0.67
C SER A 50 16.47 -19.79 0.02
N LYS A 51 17.35 -19.42 -0.91
CA LYS A 51 18.40 -20.32 -1.37
C LYS A 51 19.57 -20.19 -0.43
N ASN A 52 19.65 -21.12 0.53
CA ASN A 52 20.83 -21.51 1.30
C ASN A 52 21.98 -20.49 1.31
N SER A 53 22.02 -19.64 2.33
CA SER A 53 23.21 -18.84 2.60
C SER A 53 23.32 -18.56 4.08
N THR A 54 24.11 -19.38 4.78
CA THR A 54 24.91 -18.96 5.93
C THR A 54 26.00 -17.97 5.51
N ILE A 55 25.67 -17.05 4.59
CA ILE A 55 26.54 -15.97 4.14
C ILE A 55 25.97 -14.72 4.76
N GLU A 56 26.71 -14.17 5.71
CA GLU A 56 26.48 -12.84 6.23
C GLU A 56 26.39 -11.87 5.06
N HIS A 57 25.18 -11.35 4.82
CA HIS A 57 25.00 -10.32 3.81
C HIS A 57 25.60 -9.01 4.35
N VAL A 58 26.87 -8.78 4.04
CA VAL A 58 27.57 -7.55 4.40
C VAL A 58 27.12 -6.43 3.45
N PHE A 59 26.51 -5.38 4.02
CA PHE A 59 26.13 -4.19 3.30
C PHE A 59 27.21 -3.11 3.48
N ASN A 60 27.89 -2.73 2.39
CA ASN A 60 29.05 -1.82 2.48
C ASN A 60 28.67 -0.34 2.65
N ASN A 61 27.49 0.08 2.17
CA ASN A 61 27.15 1.50 2.06
C ASN A 61 25.93 1.88 2.92
N TYR A 62 24.83 1.13 2.78
CA TYR A 62 23.58 1.35 3.49
C TYR A 62 22.79 0.05 3.59
N ALA A 63 21.95 -0.02 4.60
CA ALA A 63 21.01 -1.10 4.80
C ALA A 63 19.64 -0.52 5.14
N ILE A 64 18.59 -1.18 4.68
CA ILE A 64 17.20 -0.88 5.02
C ILE A 64 16.49 -2.18 5.37
N SER A 65 15.72 -2.14 6.45
CA SER A 65 14.96 -3.28 6.95
C SER A 65 13.53 -2.86 7.22
N THR A 66 12.58 -3.61 6.68
CA THR A 66 11.14 -3.40 6.84
C THR A 66 10.45 -4.76 6.89
N ASP A 67 9.21 -4.82 7.37
CA ASP A 67 8.45 -6.06 7.49
C ASP A 67 8.09 -6.70 6.13
N SER A 68 8.27 -5.98 5.02
CA SER A 68 7.97 -6.46 3.68
C SER A 68 9.19 -6.33 2.76
N PRO A 69 9.60 -7.38 2.03
CA PRO A 69 10.71 -7.32 1.09
C PRO A 69 10.49 -6.28 -0.02
N THR A 70 9.24 -6.05 -0.43
CA THR A 70 8.89 -5.04 -1.43
C THR A 70 9.14 -3.62 -0.90
N CYS A 71 8.80 -3.34 0.36
CA CYS A 71 9.01 -2.03 0.96
C CYS A 71 10.49 -1.77 1.25
N SER A 72 11.25 -2.79 1.65
CA SER A 72 12.71 -2.71 1.76
C SER A 72 13.36 -2.40 0.40
N LYS A 73 12.86 -3.01 -0.69
CA LYS A 73 13.35 -2.72 -2.05
C LYS A 73 13.07 -1.27 -2.46
N ILE A 74 11.87 -0.76 -2.21
CA ILE A 74 11.51 0.64 -2.54
C ILE A 74 12.40 1.63 -1.79
N GLY A 75 12.58 1.46 -0.48
CA GLY A 75 13.45 2.37 0.27
C GLY A 75 14.93 2.24 -0.13
N LYS A 76 15.38 1.05 -0.56
CA LYS A 76 16.70 0.88 -1.19
C LYS A 76 16.80 1.71 -2.48
N GLU A 77 15.79 1.67 -3.36
CA GLU A 77 15.79 2.46 -4.60
C GLU A 77 15.87 3.97 -4.34
N ILE A 78 15.30 4.47 -3.24
CA ILE A 78 15.44 5.87 -2.81
C ILE A 78 16.88 6.19 -2.37
N LEU A 79 17.54 5.29 -1.64
CA LEU A 79 18.95 5.44 -1.27
C LEU A 79 19.86 5.37 -2.50
N ASP A 80 19.57 4.47 -3.45
CA ASP A 80 20.29 4.33 -4.72
C ASP A 80 20.19 5.63 -5.56
N GLN A 81 19.08 6.37 -5.45
CA GLN A 81 18.86 7.67 -6.09
C GLN A 81 19.56 8.85 -5.37
N GLY A 82 20.29 8.59 -4.28
CA GLY A 82 20.96 9.62 -3.49
C GLY A 82 20.05 10.33 -2.48
N GLY A 83 18.89 9.73 -2.17
CA GLY A 83 18.01 10.20 -1.10
C GLY A 83 18.63 10.04 0.29
N THR A 84 18.08 10.75 1.27
CA THR A 84 18.54 10.63 2.65
C THR A 84 17.99 9.38 3.33
N ALA A 85 18.57 9.00 4.47
CA ALA A 85 18.03 7.93 5.31
C ALA A 85 16.57 8.21 5.76
N VAL A 86 16.21 9.50 5.90
CA VAL A 86 14.86 9.94 6.25
C VAL A 86 13.91 9.71 5.08
N ASP A 87 14.28 10.11 3.86
CA ASP A 87 13.47 9.93 2.65
C ASP A 87 13.19 8.44 2.37
N ALA A 88 14.23 7.61 2.52
CA ALA A 88 14.11 6.16 2.38
C ALA A 88 13.16 5.55 3.41
N SER A 89 13.22 6.03 4.66
CA SER A 89 12.33 5.59 5.74
C SER A 89 10.88 6.02 5.48
N ILE A 90 10.67 7.25 4.99
CA ILE A 90 9.33 7.76 4.64
C ILE A 90 8.73 6.94 3.49
N ALA A 91 9.49 6.68 2.42
CA ALA A 91 9.03 5.86 1.30
C ALA A 91 8.70 4.43 1.73
N ALA A 92 9.53 3.82 2.59
CA ALA A 92 9.26 2.51 3.18
C ALA A 92 7.97 2.52 4.02
N LEU A 93 7.75 3.53 4.86
CA LEU A 93 6.54 3.68 5.68
C LEU A 93 5.28 3.86 4.83
N PHE A 94 5.35 4.63 3.74
CA PHE A 94 4.25 4.76 2.80
C PHE A 94 3.93 3.43 2.11
N CYS A 95 4.95 2.68 1.70
CA CYS A 95 4.75 1.34 1.16
C CYS A 95 4.09 0.42 2.21
N LEU A 96 4.57 0.46 3.46
CA LEU A 96 4.04 -0.38 4.54
C LEU A 96 2.58 -0.05 4.85
N SER A 97 2.18 1.21 4.70
CA SER A 97 0.78 1.64 4.84
C SER A 97 -0.15 1.00 3.79
N VAL A 98 0.37 0.65 2.62
CA VAL A 98 -0.39 -0.03 1.55
C VAL A 98 -0.35 -1.54 1.69
N VAL A 99 0.81 -2.09 2.08
CA VAL A 99 1.02 -3.54 2.21
C VAL A 99 0.40 -4.08 3.51
N HIS A 100 0.53 -3.33 4.61
CA HIS A 100 0.06 -3.69 5.95
C HIS A 100 -0.81 -2.57 6.56
N PRO A 101 -1.97 -2.25 5.94
CA PRO A 101 -2.83 -1.14 6.38
C PRO A 101 -3.41 -1.32 7.79
N HIS A 102 -3.48 -2.55 8.29
CA HIS A 102 -3.92 -2.84 9.66
C HIS A 102 -2.89 -2.43 10.72
N SER A 103 -1.60 -2.31 10.37
CA SER A 103 -0.53 -2.05 11.33
C SER A 103 -0.05 -0.61 11.32
N SER A 104 0.13 -0.02 10.14
CA SER A 104 0.55 1.37 9.99
C SER A 104 -0.31 2.07 8.94
N GLY A 105 -0.54 3.36 9.13
CA GLY A 105 -1.22 4.17 8.14
C GLY A 105 -1.13 5.66 8.44
N ILE A 106 -1.49 6.46 7.45
CA ILE A 106 -1.45 7.94 7.53
C ILE A 106 -2.41 8.53 8.58
N GLY A 107 -3.41 7.76 9.02
CA GLY A 107 -4.40 8.20 10.01
C GLY A 107 -4.03 7.88 11.46
N GLY A 108 -2.91 7.22 11.69
CA GLY A 108 -2.40 6.93 13.04
C GLY A 108 -1.32 7.91 13.48
N GLY A 109 -0.41 7.43 14.31
CA GLY A 109 0.75 8.15 14.81
C GLY A 109 1.94 7.24 15.03
N GLY A 110 2.98 7.77 15.66
CA GLY A 110 4.22 7.02 15.88
C GLY A 110 5.36 7.90 16.36
N PHE A 111 6.56 7.34 16.25
CA PHE A 111 7.81 7.97 16.68
C PHE A 111 8.91 7.71 15.67
N MET A 112 9.78 8.71 15.46
CA MET A 112 10.95 8.59 14.61
C MET A 112 12.18 9.04 15.40
N LEU A 113 13.19 8.17 15.46
CA LEU A 113 14.49 8.47 16.03
C LEU A 113 15.48 8.73 14.91
N LEU A 114 16.04 9.94 14.90
CA LEU A 114 16.97 10.40 13.89
C LEU A 114 18.34 10.59 14.52
N TYR A 115 19.36 10.06 13.87
CA TYR A 115 20.74 10.31 14.27
C TYR A 115 21.47 11.06 13.16
N ASN A 116 21.89 12.29 13.44
CA ASN A 116 22.68 13.08 12.51
C ASN A 116 24.17 12.93 12.82
N PHE A 117 24.86 12.17 11.96
CA PHE A 117 26.30 11.93 12.11
C PHE A 117 27.14 13.21 11.99
N LYS A 118 26.73 14.19 11.18
CA LYS A 118 27.49 15.45 11.01
C LYS A 118 27.49 16.27 12.29
N ASN A 119 26.35 16.34 12.96
CA ASN A 119 26.18 17.13 14.18
C ASN A 119 26.41 16.31 15.46
N LYS A 120 26.59 14.99 15.33
CA LYS A 120 26.66 14.02 16.44
C LYS A 120 25.48 14.16 17.41
N SER A 121 24.31 14.48 16.87
CA SER A 121 23.09 14.75 17.63
C SER A 121 22.00 13.74 17.29
N SER A 122 21.24 13.34 18.30
CA SER A 122 20.01 12.57 18.13
C SER A 122 18.79 13.46 18.26
N GLU A 123 17.83 13.31 17.36
CA GLU A 123 16.54 13.98 17.40
C GLU A 123 15.43 12.92 17.53
N PHE A 124 14.42 13.24 18.32
CA PHE A 124 13.26 12.39 18.51
C PHE A 124 12.01 13.14 18.07
N VAL A 125 11.38 12.64 17.01
CA VAL A 125 10.14 13.20 16.48
C VAL A 125 8.98 12.36 17.01
N ASN A 126 8.16 12.96 17.87
CA ASN A 126 6.93 12.37 18.39
C ASN A 126 5.74 12.90 17.59
N PHE A 127 5.09 12.02 16.85
CA PHE A 127 3.87 12.30 16.09
C PHE A 127 2.74 11.36 16.52
N ARG A 128 2.74 10.97 17.81
CA ARG A 128 1.65 10.20 18.40
C ARG A 128 0.35 10.99 18.34
N GLU A 129 -0.75 10.25 18.18
CA GLU A 129 -2.10 10.77 18.20
C GLU A 129 -2.40 11.48 19.52
N THR A 130 -3.18 12.54 19.44
CA THR A 130 -3.65 13.31 20.60
C THR A 130 -5.16 13.17 20.70
N ALA A 131 -5.68 12.94 21.91
CA ALA A 131 -7.11 12.89 22.14
C ALA A 131 -7.77 14.24 21.80
N ALA A 132 -8.96 14.19 21.19
CA ALA A 132 -9.74 15.40 20.96
C ALA A 132 -10.12 16.04 22.30
N SER A 133 -10.02 17.37 22.40
CA SER A 133 -10.57 18.11 23.53
C SER A 133 -12.10 18.03 23.46
N CYS A 134 -12.74 17.57 24.53
CA CYS A 134 -14.19 17.62 24.65
C CYS A 134 -14.59 19.08 24.92
N GLY A 135 -15.36 19.69 24.02
CA GLY A 135 -15.90 21.05 24.14
C GLY A 135 -17.41 21.04 24.21
#